data_AF-A0AAQ3WC01-F1
#
_entry.id   AF-A0AAQ3WC01-F1
#
_cell.length_a   1.000
_cell.length_b   1.000
_cell.length_c   1.000
_cell.angle_alpha   90.00
_cell.angle_beta   90.00
_cell.angle_gamma   90.00
#
_symmetry.space_group_name_H-M   'P 1'
#
loop_
_entity.id
_entity.type
_entity.pdbx_description
1 polymer ?
#
loop_
_entity_poly.entity_id
_entity_poly.type
_entity_poly.pdbx_seq_one_letter_code
_entity_poly.pdbx_strand_id
1 'polypeptide(L)'
;MLAVKSALGNSPTLSDWNTSAVATDCCFWAAVSCDGDAGAAGRVTALTVIGRGTISARVPAALANLTALRTLNLPYNRLHGAVPEFLGPAALPDLAFLRLDGNRLSGPVPPTLTVPDLNLQLTALHLSRNRFEFDLGRVELPEAMDVLEIDGNMIYGSIPRLPPAAAARKWLAFNVSDNQLCGPIPQGRYTHRFGPSHFAGNKCLSAAARSRRAPAS
;
A
#
# COMPACT_ATOMS: atom_id res chain seq x y z
N MET A 1 1.45 -7.38 -20.55
CA MET A 1 2.67 -7.27 -19.72
C MET A 1 3.85 -6.52 -20.37
N LEU A 2 4.13 -6.64 -21.68
CA LEU A 2 5.25 -5.89 -22.30
C LEU A 2 5.12 -4.36 -22.21
N ALA A 3 3.90 -3.83 -22.30
CA ALA A 3 3.64 -2.41 -22.07
C ALA A 3 4.05 -1.97 -20.64
N VAL A 4 3.86 -2.84 -19.64
CA VAL A 4 4.31 -2.60 -18.26
C VAL A 4 5.84 -2.55 -18.21
N LYS A 5 6.55 -3.51 -18.83
CA LYS A 5 8.02 -3.50 -18.92
C LYS A 5 8.55 -2.21 -19.55
N SER A 6 7.97 -1.83 -20.69
CA SER A 6 8.37 -0.61 -21.41
C SER A 6 8.18 0.63 -20.55
N ALA A 7 7.06 0.74 -19.85
CA ALA A 7 6.78 1.85 -18.95
C ALA A 7 7.68 1.86 -17.70
N LEU A 8 8.19 0.70 -17.26
CA LEU A 8 9.21 0.56 -16.23
C LEU A 8 10.64 0.79 -16.76
N GLY A 9 10.78 1.36 -17.95
CA GLY A 9 12.07 1.78 -18.52
C GLY A 9 12.90 0.63 -19.09
N ASN A 10 12.28 -0.52 -19.42
CA ASN A 10 12.98 -1.70 -19.95
C ASN A 10 14.19 -2.13 -19.10
N SER A 11 14.05 -2.03 -17.78
CA SER A 11 15.12 -2.37 -16.84
C SER A 11 15.71 -3.76 -17.12
N PRO A 12 17.05 -3.93 -17.07
CA PRO A 12 17.69 -5.24 -17.19
C PRO A 12 17.20 -6.28 -16.18
N THR A 13 16.68 -5.84 -15.04
CA THR A 13 16.06 -6.72 -14.03
C THR A 13 14.76 -7.38 -14.52
N LEU A 14 14.22 -6.94 -15.66
CA LEU A 14 13.04 -7.48 -16.33
C LEU A 14 13.42 -8.09 -17.70
N SER A 15 14.67 -8.56 -17.87
CA SER A 15 15.17 -9.14 -19.12
C SER A 15 14.28 -10.25 -19.66
N ASP A 16 13.76 -11.07 -18.75
CA ASP A 16 13.04 -12.32 -19.05
C ASP A 16 11.62 -12.05 -19.58
N TRP A 17 11.13 -10.82 -19.42
CA TRP A 17 9.84 -10.38 -19.93
C TRP A 17 9.95 -10.07 -21.43
N ASN A 18 9.86 -11.10 -22.27
CA ASN A 18 10.04 -10.98 -23.72
C ASN A 18 9.13 -11.96 -24.48
N THR A 19 9.07 -11.83 -25.81
CA THR A 19 8.24 -12.68 -26.68
C THR A 19 9.03 -13.81 -27.35
N SER A 20 10.12 -14.28 -26.74
CA SER A 20 10.87 -15.41 -27.30
C SER A 20 10.00 -16.67 -27.29
N ALA A 21 10.24 -17.58 -28.24
CA ALA A 21 9.39 -18.76 -28.49
C ALA A 21 9.24 -19.72 -27.28
N VAL A 22 10.07 -19.57 -26.25
CA VAL A 22 10.05 -20.38 -25.01
C VAL A 22 9.33 -19.66 -23.86
N ALA A 23 9.06 -18.36 -23.99
CA ALA A 23 8.54 -17.48 -22.93
C ALA A 23 7.36 -16.61 -23.39
N THR A 24 6.56 -17.08 -24.36
CA THR A 24 5.41 -16.35 -24.89
C THR A 24 4.33 -16.10 -23.85
N ASP A 25 4.18 -17.02 -22.89
CA ASP A 25 3.27 -16.85 -21.76
C ASP A 25 3.99 -16.12 -20.61
N CYS A 26 3.47 -14.95 -20.25
CA CYS A 26 4.01 -14.14 -19.18
C CYS A 26 3.89 -14.78 -17.79
N CYS A 27 3.09 -15.82 -17.63
CA CYS A 27 2.98 -16.57 -16.38
C CYS A 27 4.26 -17.34 -16.02
N PHE A 28 5.18 -17.55 -16.97
CA PHE A 28 6.51 -18.11 -16.71
C PHE A 28 7.57 -17.05 -16.45
N TRP A 29 7.25 -15.76 -16.59
CA TRP A 29 8.22 -14.71 -16.36
C TRP A 29 8.49 -14.57 -14.86
N ALA A 30 9.77 -14.35 -14.53
CA ALA A 30 10.14 -13.96 -13.18
C ALA A 30 9.29 -12.77 -12.72
N ALA A 31 8.95 -12.73 -11.42
CA ALA A 31 8.10 -11.70 -10.80
C ALA A 31 6.60 -11.72 -11.18
N VAL A 32 6.14 -12.59 -12.08
CA VAL A 32 4.72 -12.69 -12.46
C VAL A 32 4.12 -13.96 -11.87
N SER A 33 2.88 -13.89 -11.39
CA SER A 33 2.09 -15.06 -11.00
C SER A 33 0.69 -14.97 -11.58
N CYS A 34 0.11 -16.12 -11.89
CA CYS A 34 -1.20 -16.23 -12.54
C CYS A 34 -2.13 -17.19 -11.80
N ASP A 35 -3.44 -17.14 -12.10
CA ASP A 35 -4.48 -18.01 -11.51
C ASP A 35 -4.69 -19.36 -12.22
N GLY A 36 -3.98 -19.66 -13.30
CA GLY A 36 -4.15 -20.89 -14.09
C GLY A 36 -3.36 -22.10 -13.56
N ASP A 37 -3.89 -23.29 -13.79
CA ASP A 37 -3.17 -24.56 -13.59
C ASP A 37 -1.98 -24.70 -14.56
N ALA A 38 -1.00 -25.53 -14.22
CA ALA A 38 0.14 -25.82 -15.07
C ALA A 38 -0.30 -26.31 -16.46
N GLY A 39 -0.17 -25.43 -17.47
CA GLY A 39 -0.52 -25.72 -18.88
C GLY A 39 -1.72 -24.97 -19.45
N ALA A 40 -2.40 -24.11 -18.68
CA ALA A 40 -3.45 -23.23 -19.18
C ALA A 40 -3.06 -21.75 -19.07
N ALA A 41 -3.51 -20.93 -20.03
CA ALA A 41 -3.33 -19.48 -19.98
C ALA A 41 -4.03 -18.91 -18.74
N GLY A 42 -3.26 -18.30 -17.83
CA GLY A 42 -3.76 -17.69 -16.61
C GLY A 42 -3.82 -16.16 -16.70
N ARG A 43 -4.67 -15.54 -15.88
CA ARG A 43 -4.67 -14.09 -15.68
C ARG A 43 -3.64 -13.73 -14.62
N VAL A 44 -2.93 -12.62 -14.82
CA VAL A 44 -1.93 -12.14 -13.86
C VAL A 44 -2.62 -11.74 -12.55
N THR A 45 -2.28 -12.45 -11.46
CA THR A 45 -2.80 -12.20 -10.11
C THR A 45 -1.79 -11.56 -9.19
N ALA A 46 -0.49 -11.72 -9.45
CA ALA A 46 0.55 -11.04 -8.67
C ALA A 46 1.67 -10.51 -9.57
N LEU A 47 2.15 -9.32 -9.22
CA LEU A 47 3.34 -8.72 -9.79
C LEU A 47 4.29 -8.28 -8.68
N THR A 48 5.48 -8.90 -8.62
CA THR A 48 6.48 -8.67 -7.55
C THR A 48 7.84 -8.27 -8.11
N VAL A 49 8.07 -6.97 -8.28
CA VAL A 49 9.34 -6.42 -8.78
C VAL A 49 10.08 -5.72 -7.65
N ILE A 50 10.89 -6.48 -6.92
CA ILE A 50 11.70 -5.96 -5.82
C ILE A 50 12.92 -5.25 -6.40
N GLY A 51 12.99 -3.95 -6.18
CA GLY A 51 14.05 -3.09 -6.69
C GLY A 51 15.35 -3.19 -5.92
N ARG A 52 16.45 -2.95 -6.65
CA ARG A 52 17.76 -2.57 -6.07
C ARG A 52 18.08 -1.11 -6.41
N GLY A 53 17.05 -0.27 -6.48
CA GLY A 53 17.15 1.12 -6.92
C GLY A 53 17.42 1.31 -8.41
N THR A 54 17.10 0.34 -9.27
CA THR A 54 17.42 0.40 -10.71
C THR A 54 16.28 0.92 -11.57
N ILE A 55 15.01 0.64 -11.20
CA ILE A 55 13.84 1.07 -11.98
C ILE A 55 13.44 2.48 -11.55
N SER A 56 13.57 3.46 -12.45
CA SER A 56 13.08 4.82 -12.22
C SER A 56 12.02 5.20 -13.24
N ALA A 57 10.76 5.14 -12.81
CA ALA A 57 9.59 5.36 -13.66
C ALA A 57 8.40 5.83 -12.82
N ARG A 58 7.31 6.23 -13.47
CA ARG A 58 5.99 6.35 -12.81
C ARG A 58 5.34 4.96 -12.70
N VAL A 59 4.35 4.82 -11.83
CA VAL A 59 3.51 3.62 -11.79
C VAL A 59 2.78 3.49 -13.15
N PRO A 60 2.99 2.40 -13.92
CA PRO A 60 2.48 2.31 -15.30
C PRO A 60 0.95 2.22 -15.40
N ALA A 61 0.34 3.06 -16.24
CA ALA A 61 -1.10 2.99 -16.55
C ALA A 61 -1.54 1.63 -17.13
N ALA A 62 -0.63 0.93 -17.82
CA ALA A 62 -0.88 -0.41 -18.36
C ALA A 62 -1.22 -1.46 -17.29
N LEU A 63 -0.93 -1.20 -16.00
CA LEU A 63 -1.36 -2.06 -14.90
C LEU A 63 -2.88 -2.10 -14.74
N ALA A 64 -3.61 -1.06 -15.16
CA ALA A 64 -5.07 -1.02 -15.11
C ALA A 64 -5.75 -2.16 -15.91
N ASN A 65 -5.03 -2.75 -16.87
CA ASN A 65 -5.55 -3.86 -17.68
C ASN A 65 -5.42 -5.22 -16.98
N LEU A 66 -4.77 -5.29 -15.80
CA LEU A 66 -4.58 -6.52 -15.04
C LEU A 66 -5.74 -6.68 -14.04
N THR A 67 -6.95 -6.84 -14.53
CA THR A 67 -8.19 -6.79 -13.70
C THR A 67 -8.28 -7.91 -12.65
N ALA A 68 -7.47 -8.96 -12.77
CA ALA A 68 -7.35 -10.06 -11.81
C ALA A 68 -6.27 -9.83 -10.73
N LEU A 69 -5.59 -8.69 -10.75
CA LEU A 69 -4.42 -8.44 -9.91
C LEU A 69 -4.84 -8.31 -8.44
N ARG A 70 -4.31 -9.21 -7.61
CA ARG A 70 -4.51 -9.25 -6.16
C ARG A 70 -3.32 -8.66 -5.41
N THR A 71 -2.13 -8.79 -5.97
CA THR A 71 -0.87 -8.38 -5.33
C THR A 71 -0.04 -7.51 -6.26
N LEU A 72 0.22 -6.27 -5.84
CA LEU A 72 1.19 -5.38 -6.48
C LEU A 72 2.30 -5.04 -5.49
N ASN A 73 3.51 -5.53 -5.77
CA ASN A 73 4.66 -5.43 -4.87
C ASN A 73 5.86 -4.86 -5.63
N LEU A 74 6.09 -3.55 -5.51
CA LEU A 74 7.17 -2.81 -6.22
C LEU A 74 8.15 -2.06 -5.28
N PRO A 75 8.61 -2.64 -4.16
CA PRO A 75 9.41 -1.94 -3.16
C PRO A 75 10.83 -1.67 -3.66
N TYR A 76 11.50 -0.70 -3.04
CA TYR A 76 12.93 -0.40 -3.19
C TYR A 76 13.37 -0.09 -4.64
N ASN A 77 12.45 0.45 -5.43
CA ASN A 77 12.73 1.02 -6.74
C ASN A 77 12.97 2.54 -6.61
N ARG A 78 13.08 3.24 -7.74
CA ARG A 78 13.10 4.71 -7.82
C ARG A 78 11.81 5.21 -8.49
N LEU A 79 10.67 4.57 -8.18
CA LEU A 79 9.38 5.01 -8.70
C LEU A 79 9.06 6.41 -8.19
N HIS A 80 8.47 7.25 -9.03
CA HIS A 80 8.23 8.66 -8.70
C HIS A 80 6.89 9.15 -9.26
N GLY A 81 6.48 10.34 -8.84
CA GLY A 81 5.16 10.90 -9.13
C GLY A 81 4.08 10.38 -8.17
N ALA A 82 2.82 10.69 -8.49
CA ALA A 82 1.67 10.31 -7.69
C ALA A 82 1.28 8.83 -7.88
N VAL A 83 0.63 8.27 -6.86
CA VAL A 83 -0.07 6.99 -6.99
C VAL A 83 -1.32 7.22 -7.86
N PRO A 84 -1.51 6.46 -8.95
CA PRO A 84 -2.59 6.71 -9.89
C PRO A 84 -3.93 6.12 -9.40
N GLU A 85 -5.03 6.78 -9.75
CA GLU A 85 -6.39 6.40 -9.31
C GLU A 85 -6.82 5.00 -9.74
N PHE A 86 -6.28 4.48 -10.86
CA PHE A 86 -6.60 3.14 -11.35
C PHE A 86 -6.15 2.02 -10.40
N LEU A 87 -5.28 2.30 -9.41
CA LEU A 87 -5.00 1.30 -8.37
C LEU A 87 -6.20 1.05 -7.45
N GLY A 88 -7.23 1.89 -7.53
CA GLY A 88 -8.50 1.67 -6.88
C GLY A 88 -9.33 0.54 -7.51
N PRO A 89 -10.44 0.18 -6.85
CA PRO A 89 -11.24 -1.00 -7.19
C PRO A 89 -12.02 -0.86 -8.50
N ALA A 90 -12.15 0.36 -9.04
CA ALA A 90 -12.79 0.59 -10.34
C ALA A 90 -12.04 -0.09 -11.50
N ALA A 91 -10.71 -0.18 -11.43
CA ALA A 91 -9.91 -0.89 -12.43
C ALA A 91 -9.28 -2.18 -11.88
N LEU A 92 -8.93 -2.21 -10.59
CA LEU A 92 -8.33 -3.37 -9.92
C LEU A 92 -9.21 -3.85 -8.75
N PRO A 93 -10.40 -4.44 -9.02
CA PRO A 93 -11.38 -4.80 -7.99
C PRO A 93 -10.86 -5.85 -7.00
N ASP A 94 -9.91 -6.69 -7.43
CA ASP A 94 -9.37 -7.79 -6.64
C ASP A 94 -8.12 -7.42 -5.84
N LEU A 95 -7.63 -6.16 -5.92
CA LEU A 95 -6.37 -5.76 -5.29
C LEU A 95 -6.48 -5.78 -3.76
N ALA A 96 -5.69 -6.66 -3.14
CA ALA A 96 -5.69 -6.91 -1.70
C ALA A 96 -4.36 -6.54 -1.03
N PHE A 97 -3.24 -6.60 -1.76
CA PHE A 97 -1.91 -6.28 -1.26
C PHE A 97 -1.23 -5.24 -2.14
N LEU A 98 -0.92 -4.07 -1.56
CA LEU A 98 -0.19 -3.00 -2.23
C LEU A 98 1.07 -2.64 -1.44
N ARG A 99 2.23 -2.85 -2.05
CA ARG A 99 3.52 -2.52 -1.48
C ARG A 99 4.37 -1.67 -2.41
N LEU A 100 4.68 -0.45 -1.96
CA LEU A 100 5.41 0.58 -2.69
C LEU A 100 6.54 1.21 -1.85
N ASP A 101 6.98 0.55 -0.77
CA ASP A 101 8.00 1.08 0.14
C ASP A 101 9.31 1.48 -0.54
N GLY A 102 10.00 2.46 0.02
CA GLY A 102 11.37 2.79 -0.38
C GLY A 102 11.47 3.27 -1.83
N ASN A 103 10.49 4.04 -2.27
CA ASN A 103 10.45 4.70 -3.57
C ASN A 103 10.59 6.23 -3.40
N ARG A 104 10.28 6.98 -4.46
CA ARG A 104 10.26 8.46 -4.47
C ARG A 104 8.86 8.96 -4.84
N LEU A 105 7.82 8.20 -4.51
CA LEU A 105 6.43 8.55 -4.80
C LEU A 105 6.01 9.73 -3.91
N SER A 106 5.13 10.58 -4.42
CA SER A 106 4.77 11.85 -3.78
C SER A 106 3.32 12.26 -4.03
N GLY A 107 2.85 13.26 -3.27
CA GLY A 107 1.47 13.74 -3.37
C GLY A 107 0.50 12.87 -2.54
N PRO A 108 -0.82 13.03 -2.72
CA PRO A 108 -1.80 12.28 -1.97
C PRO A 108 -1.93 10.84 -2.47
N VAL A 109 -2.39 9.96 -1.60
CA VAL A 109 -2.92 8.65 -2.00
C VAL A 109 -4.34 8.87 -2.53
N PRO A 110 -4.72 8.28 -3.68
CA PRO A 110 -6.07 8.39 -4.21
C PRO A 110 -7.14 8.06 -3.16
N PRO A 111 -8.24 8.84 -3.06
CA PRO A 111 -9.37 8.52 -2.19
C PRO A 111 -9.93 7.12 -2.45
N THR A 112 -9.78 6.61 -3.68
CA THR A 112 -10.19 5.27 -4.07
C THR A 112 -9.47 4.14 -3.31
N LEU A 113 -8.32 4.43 -2.69
CA LEU A 113 -7.57 3.50 -1.82
C LEU A 113 -7.88 3.69 -0.33
N THR A 114 -8.61 4.75 0.03
CA THR A 114 -8.75 5.25 1.42
C THR A 114 -10.19 5.59 1.81
N VAL A 115 -11.18 5.25 0.98
CA VAL A 115 -12.62 5.47 1.23
C VAL A 115 -13.35 4.10 1.16
N PRO A 116 -14.08 3.70 2.21
CA PRO A 116 -14.64 2.35 2.35
C PRO A 116 -15.75 1.98 1.35
N ASP A 117 -16.46 2.95 0.79
CA ASP A 117 -17.64 2.73 -0.08
C ASP A 117 -17.34 2.07 -1.44
N LEU A 118 -16.09 1.69 -1.70
CA LEU A 118 -15.65 1.16 -3.00
C LEU A 118 -15.36 -0.34 -3.01
N ASN A 119 -15.79 -1.10 -2.00
CA ASN A 119 -15.64 -2.57 -1.95
C ASN A 119 -14.16 -3.03 -2.04
N LEU A 120 -13.23 -2.17 -1.60
CA LEU A 120 -11.81 -2.43 -1.68
C LEU A 120 -11.39 -3.47 -0.63
N GLN A 121 -10.88 -4.62 -1.11
CA GLN A 121 -10.39 -5.73 -0.28
C GLN A 121 -8.94 -5.52 0.21
N LEU A 122 -8.47 -4.27 0.28
CA LEU A 122 -7.09 -3.97 0.63
C LEU A 122 -6.85 -4.33 2.10
N THR A 123 -6.09 -5.40 2.32
CA THR A 123 -5.73 -5.91 3.63
C THR A 123 -4.34 -5.43 4.06
N ALA A 124 -3.48 -5.08 3.10
CA ALA A 124 -2.12 -4.64 3.37
C ALA A 124 -1.70 -3.47 2.48
N LEU A 125 -1.32 -2.37 3.13
CA LEU A 125 -0.80 -1.17 2.51
C LEU A 125 0.56 -0.82 3.11
N HIS A 126 1.60 -0.92 2.27
CA HIS A 126 2.97 -0.56 2.61
C HIS A 126 3.45 0.59 1.72
N LEU A 127 3.60 1.78 2.29
CA LEU A 127 3.99 3.02 1.62
C LEU A 127 5.22 3.67 2.29
N SER A 128 5.89 2.96 3.19
CA SER A 128 6.95 3.51 4.03
C SER A 128 8.10 4.07 3.20
N ARG A 129 8.77 5.10 3.70
CA ARG A 129 9.96 5.72 3.06
C ARG A 129 9.68 6.19 1.64
N ASN A 130 8.69 7.06 1.51
CA ASN A 130 8.35 7.79 0.28
C ASN A 130 8.27 9.30 0.59
N ARG A 131 7.51 10.05 -0.20
CA ARG A 131 7.25 11.49 -0.02
C ARG A 131 5.75 11.77 -0.08
N PHE A 132 4.92 10.84 0.41
CA PHE A 132 3.47 11.02 0.43
C PHE A 132 3.07 12.16 1.36
N GLU A 133 2.10 12.96 0.93
CA GLU A 133 1.60 14.13 1.64
C GLU A 133 0.08 14.18 1.51
N PHE A 134 -0.61 13.89 2.61
CA PHE A 134 -2.06 13.94 2.72
C PHE A 134 -2.48 13.99 4.20
N ASP A 135 -3.73 14.38 4.43
CA ASP A 135 -4.37 14.40 5.75
C ASP A 135 -4.91 13.02 6.12
N LEU A 136 -4.21 12.31 7.01
CA LEU A 136 -4.62 10.99 7.50
C LEU A 136 -5.92 11.06 8.31
N GLY A 137 -6.27 12.22 8.89
CA GLY A 137 -7.49 12.40 9.66
C GLY A 137 -8.76 12.40 8.80
N ARG A 138 -8.61 12.52 7.47
CA ARG A 138 -9.70 12.48 6.49
C ARG A 138 -9.79 11.14 5.74
N VAL A 139 -8.96 10.18 6.14
CA VAL A 139 -8.94 8.83 5.59
C VAL A 139 -9.76 7.90 6.46
N GLU A 140 -10.61 7.12 5.83
CA GLU A 140 -11.34 6.03 6.46
C GLU A 140 -10.68 4.71 6.06
N LEU A 141 -9.97 4.09 7.00
CA LEU A 141 -9.26 2.85 6.72
C LEU A 141 -10.26 1.71 6.44
N PRO A 142 -10.05 0.89 5.39
CA PRO A 142 -10.89 -0.26 5.10
C PRO A 142 -11.03 -1.20 6.30
N GLU A 143 -12.24 -1.74 6.53
CA GLU A 143 -12.49 -2.67 7.66
C GLU A 143 -11.63 -3.94 7.58
N ALA A 144 -11.26 -4.35 6.37
CA ALA A 144 -10.42 -5.52 6.12
C ALA A 144 -8.92 -5.29 6.35
N MET A 145 -8.49 -4.06 6.64
CA MET A 145 -7.07 -3.69 6.78
C MET A 145 -6.42 -4.40 7.97
N ASP A 146 -5.39 -5.19 7.69
CA ASP A 146 -4.56 -5.88 8.67
C ASP A 146 -3.16 -5.27 8.79
N VAL A 147 -2.65 -4.62 7.73
CA VAL A 147 -1.32 -4.02 7.68
C VAL A 147 -1.36 -2.59 7.15
N LEU A 148 -0.87 -1.63 7.95
CA LEU A 148 -0.67 -0.25 7.51
C LEU A 148 0.73 0.24 7.90
N GLU A 149 1.66 0.26 6.94
CA GLU A 149 2.99 0.81 7.13
C GLU A 149 3.14 2.05 6.24
N ILE A 150 3.19 3.23 6.86
CA ILE A 150 3.27 4.53 6.16
C ILE A 150 4.38 5.40 6.74
N ASP A 151 5.30 4.81 7.51
CA ASP A 151 6.38 5.54 8.18
C ASP A 151 7.35 6.22 7.23
N GLY A 152 7.98 7.31 7.67
CA GLY A 152 8.98 8.02 6.86
C GLY A 152 8.36 8.68 5.62
N ASN A 153 7.29 9.45 5.81
CA ASN A 153 6.61 10.24 4.78
C ASN A 153 6.37 11.69 5.27
N MET A 154 5.56 12.46 4.55
CA MET A 154 5.13 13.83 4.91
C MET A 154 3.63 13.86 5.26
N ILE A 155 3.10 12.76 5.79
CA ILE A 155 1.67 12.62 6.10
C ILE A 155 1.34 13.45 7.34
N TYR A 156 0.27 14.21 7.30
CA TYR A 156 -0.16 15.11 8.36
C TYR A 156 -1.59 14.81 8.82
N GLY A 157 -2.11 15.63 9.74
CA GLY A 157 -3.42 15.42 10.33
C GLY A 157 -3.38 14.46 11.52
N SER A 158 -4.51 13.83 11.85
CA SER A 158 -4.64 12.96 13.01
C SER A 158 -4.68 11.49 12.63
N ILE A 159 -4.27 10.61 13.56
CA ILE A 159 -4.47 9.16 13.40
C ILE A 159 -5.98 8.87 13.53
N PRO A 160 -6.64 8.27 12.53
CA PRO A 160 -8.06 7.98 12.57
C PRO A 160 -8.37 6.89 13.61
N ARG A 161 -9.55 6.98 14.21
CA ARG A 161 -10.07 5.92 15.09
C ARG A 161 -10.36 4.68 14.24
N LEU A 162 -10.04 3.50 14.77
CA LEU A 162 -10.40 2.25 14.11
C LEU A 162 -11.93 2.11 14.05
N PRO A 163 -12.50 1.61 12.93
CA PRO A 163 -13.90 1.26 12.89
C PRO A 163 -14.20 0.18 13.96
N PRO A 164 -15.35 0.21 14.64
CA PRO A 164 -15.69 -0.75 15.69
C PRO A 164 -15.65 -2.22 15.23
N ALA A 165 -15.99 -2.50 13.97
CA ALA A 165 -15.96 -3.84 13.37
C ALA A 165 -14.53 -4.41 13.23
N ALA A 166 -13.50 -3.55 13.14
CA ALA A 166 -12.10 -3.98 13.17
C ALA A 166 -11.67 -4.54 14.55
N ALA A 167 -12.52 -4.44 15.59
CA ALA A 167 -12.23 -4.96 16.92
C ALA A 167 -12.07 -6.50 16.96
N ALA A 168 -12.61 -7.22 15.98
CA ALA A 168 -12.55 -8.67 15.87
C ALA A 168 -11.31 -9.20 15.13
N ARG A 169 -10.58 -8.36 14.37
CA ARG A 169 -9.42 -8.76 13.56
C ARG A 169 -8.09 -8.39 14.20
N LYS A 170 -7.04 -9.17 13.89
CA LYS A 170 -5.70 -9.03 14.46
C LYS A 170 -4.80 -8.21 13.51
N TRP A 171 -4.78 -6.89 13.66
CA TRP A 171 -3.79 -5.99 13.04
C TRP A 171 -2.38 -6.59 13.04
N LEU A 172 -1.87 -7.04 11.91
CA LEU A 172 -0.59 -7.74 11.81
C LEU A 172 0.59 -6.78 11.93
N ALA A 173 0.51 -5.62 11.29
CA ALA A 173 1.53 -4.59 11.35
C ALA A 173 0.92 -3.20 11.22
N PHE A 174 1.53 -2.22 11.90
CA PHE A 174 1.10 -0.83 11.86
C PHE A 174 2.31 0.04 12.14
N ASN A 175 2.66 0.98 11.29
CA ASN A 175 3.71 1.95 11.59
C ASN A 175 3.40 3.29 10.93
N VAL A 176 3.33 4.35 11.74
CA VAL A 176 3.08 5.73 11.30
C VAL A 176 4.18 6.68 11.75
N SER A 177 5.33 6.14 12.19
CA SER A 177 6.45 6.94 12.67
C SER A 177 7.00 7.86 11.59
N ASP A 178 7.76 8.87 11.99
CA ASP A 178 8.53 9.75 11.10
C ASP A 178 7.65 10.39 10.02
N ASN A 179 6.57 11.03 10.48
CA ASN A 179 5.62 11.80 9.70
C ASN A 179 5.37 13.17 10.37
N GLN A 180 4.34 13.90 9.92
CA GLN A 180 3.90 15.19 10.45
C GLN A 180 2.54 15.10 11.18
N LEU A 181 2.23 13.93 11.75
CA LEU A 181 0.96 13.70 12.43
C LEU A 181 0.86 14.50 13.73
N CYS A 182 -0.37 14.89 14.08
CA CYS A 182 -0.70 15.66 15.26
C CYS A 182 -1.97 15.14 15.96
N GLY A 183 -2.13 15.55 17.21
CA GLY A 183 -3.29 15.22 18.03
C GLY A 183 -3.06 13.99 18.91
N PRO A 184 -4.11 13.54 19.62
CA PRO A 184 -3.97 12.42 20.55
C PRO A 184 -3.83 11.11 19.77
N ILE A 185 -2.91 10.25 20.20
CA ILE A 185 -2.85 8.86 19.73
C ILE A 185 -4.13 8.14 20.19
N PRO A 186 -5.00 7.67 19.28
CA PRO A 186 -6.25 7.01 19.67
C PRO A 186 -5.97 5.82 20.59
N GLN A 187 -6.59 5.83 21.77
CA GLN A 187 -6.48 4.71 22.70
C GLN A 187 -7.27 3.51 22.18
N GLY A 188 -6.80 2.30 22.51
CA GLY A 188 -7.42 1.06 22.07
C GLY A 188 -6.37 0.11 21.52
N ARG A 189 -6.75 -0.69 20.52
CA ARG A 189 -5.87 -1.74 19.97
C ARG A 189 -4.55 -1.21 19.39
N TYR A 190 -4.51 0.03 18.88
CA TYR A 190 -3.27 0.65 18.41
C TYR A 190 -2.19 0.65 19.51
N THR A 191 -2.50 1.22 20.68
CA THR A 191 -1.54 1.34 21.79
C THR A 191 -1.39 0.06 22.61
N HIS A 192 -2.36 -0.87 22.52
CA HIS A 192 -2.23 -2.20 23.16
C HIS A 192 -1.33 -3.16 22.37
N ARG A 193 -1.29 -3.06 21.04
CA ARG A 193 -0.50 -3.95 20.19
C ARG A 193 0.83 -3.34 19.77
N PHE A 194 0.86 -2.03 19.55
CA PHE A 194 2.02 -1.33 19.00
C PHE A 194 2.61 -0.37 20.01
N GLY A 195 3.93 -0.45 20.19
CA GLY A 195 4.67 0.36 21.15
C GLY A 195 4.92 1.80 20.68
N PRO A 196 5.53 2.64 21.53
CA PRO A 196 5.79 4.05 21.23
C PRO A 196 6.61 4.31 19.95
N SER A 197 7.48 3.36 19.57
CA SER A 197 8.30 3.47 18.36
C SER A 197 7.47 3.60 17.08
N HIS A 198 6.27 3.01 17.03
CA HIS A 198 5.40 3.04 15.85
C HIS A 198 4.72 4.40 15.61
N PHE A 199 4.90 5.34 16.56
CA PHE A 199 4.38 6.70 16.52
C PHE A 199 5.49 7.76 16.60
N ALA A 200 6.74 7.34 16.77
CA ALA A 200 7.89 8.22 16.97
C ALA A 200 8.10 9.19 15.78
N GLY A 201 8.90 10.24 15.97
CA GLY A 201 9.20 11.20 14.88
C GLY A 201 8.08 12.20 14.56
N ASN A 202 6.83 11.92 14.96
CA ASN A 202 5.71 12.86 14.85
C ASN A 202 5.69 13.85 16.03
N LYS A 203 6.27 15.03 15.84
CA LYS A 203 6.49 16.02 16.93
C LYS A 203 5.21 16.51 17.63
N CYS A 204 4.07 16.45 16.94
CA CYS A 204 2.80 17.01 17.40
C CYS A 204 1.86 15.94 17.99
N LEU A 205 2.24 14.65 17.91
CA LEU A 205 1.47 13.57 18.53
C LEU A 205 1.64 13.61 20.05
N SER A 206 0.53 13.51 20.76
CA SER A 206 0.51 13.38 22.21
C SER A 206 -0.04 12.02 22.64
N ALA A 207 0.50 11.48 23.72
CA ALA A 207 -0.15 10.37 24.40
C ALA A 207 -1.57 10.80 24.80
N ALA A 208 -2.57 9.95 24.59
CA ALA A 208 -3.95 10.37 24.83
C ALA A 208 -4.15 10.91 26.24
N ALA A 209 -4.97 11.95 26.35
CA ALA A 209 -5.47 12.40 27.63
C ALA A 209 -6.16 11.21 28.32
N ARG A 210 -5.64 10.80 29.49
CA ARG A 210 -6.33 9.85 30.37
C ARG A 210 -7.73 10.41 30.60
N SER A 211 -8.76 9.69 30.15
CA SER A 211 -10.13 9.96 30.57
C SER A 211 -10.13 9.98 32.09
N ARG A 212 -10.30 11.16 32.69
CA ARG A 212 -10.58 11.28 34.11
C ARG A 212 -11.94 10.62 34.28
N ARG A 213 -11.96 9.38 34.79
CA ARG A 213 -13.17 8.78 35.36
C ARG A 213 -13.74 9.84 36.32
N ALA A 214 -14.93 10.34 36.03
CA ALA A 214 -15.68 11.09 37.02
C ALA A 214 -15.82 10.20 38.26
N PRO A 215 -15.55 10.71 39.48
CA PRO A 215 -15.78 9.92 40.68
C PRO A 215 -17.26 9.53 40.69
N ALA A 216 -17.52 8.24 40.91
CA ALA A 216 -18.87 7.76 41.15
C ALA A 216 -19.41 8.49 42.39
N SER A 217 -20.48 9.26 42.18
CA SER A 217 -21.32 9.86 43.23
C SER A 217 -22.22 8.81 43.85
#